data_AF-J0QI04-F1
#
_entry.id   AF-J0QI04-F1
#
_cell.length_a   1.000
_cell.length_b   1.000
_cell.length_c   1.000
_cell.angle_alpha   90.00
_cell.angle_beta   90.00
_cell.angle_gamma   90.00
#
_symmetry.space_group_name_H-M   'P 1'
#
loop_
_entity.id
_entity.type
_entity.pdbx_description
1 polymer ?
#
loop_
_entity_poly.entity_id
_entity_poly.type
_entity_poly.pdbx_seq_one_letter_code
_entity_poly.pdbx_strand_id
1 'polypeptide(L)'
;MLPNEEAETKGAEGVPGAVDLYRMIGLNDREIQIIKTAKKKRQYYYKSILGRRLFELGLGNLALSFVAISSKEDLTEVKKLINEDKQNWPFKWLEMRGVHYEKYLEKT
;
A
#
# COMPACT_ATOMS: atom_id res chain seq x y z
N MET A 1 5.65 -4.42 -1.62
CA MET A 1 4.18 -4.24 -1.78
C MET A 1 3.78 -4.62 -3.20
N LEU A 2 2.66 -5.32 -3.35
CA LEU A 2 2.10 -5.79 -4.63
C LEU A 2 1.72 -4.63 -5.57
N PRO A 3 1.67 -4.83 -6.91
CA PRO A 3 2.10 -5.99 -7.68
C PRO A 3 3.57 -6.26 -7.52
N ASN A 4 3.84 -7.55 -7.63
CA ASN A 4 5.18 -8.06 -7.74
C ASN A 4 5.38 -8.41 -9.21
N GLU A 5 6.09 -7.55 -9.96
CA GLU A 5 6.43 -7.82 -11.36
C GLU A 5 7.25 -9.11 -11.49
N GLU A 6 8.00 -9.43 -10.44
CA GLU A 6 8.79 -10.65 -10.28
C GLU A 6 7.95 -11.82 -9.76
N ALA A 7 6.61 -11.75 -9.75
CA ALA A 7 5.78 -12.80 -9.16
C ALA A 7 5.97 -14.19 -9.77
N GLU A 8 6.43 -14.26 -11.01
CA GLU A 8 6.77 -15.51 -11.71
C GLU A 8 8.25 -15.88 -11.63
N THR A 9 9.08 -15.02 -11.03
CA THR A 9 10.52 -15.25 -10.92
C THR A 9 10.77 -16.44 -10.01
N LYS A 10 11.41 -17.46 -10.59
CA LYS A 10 11.90 -18.64 -9.88
C LYS A 10 13.24 -18.35 -9.22
N GLY A 11 13.44 -18.93 -8.05
CA GLY A 11 14.67 -18.83 -7.29
C GLY A 11 15.85 -19.57 -7.92
N ALA A 12 17.04 -19.26 -7.43
CA ALA A 12 18.26 -20.02 -7.68
C ALA A 12 18.42 -21.14 -6.63
N GLU A 13 19.39 -22.03 -6.82
CA GLU A 13 19.72 -23.05 -5.81
C GLU A 13 19.93 -22.42 -4.42
N GLY A 14 19.15 -22.88 -3.44
CA GLY A 14 19.24 -22.42 -2.05
C GLY A 14 18.50 -21.11 -1.73
N VAL A 15 17.96 -20.38 -2.71
CA VAL A 15 17.23 -19.12 -2.48
C VAL A 15 15.89 -19.13 -3.23
N PRO A 16 14.74 -19.26 -2.53
CA PRO A 16 13.43 -19.30 -3.19
C PRO A 16 13.09 -17.96 -3.83
N GLY A 17 12.58 -18.01 -5.06
CA GLY A 17 12.06 -16.84 -5.77
C GLY A 17 10.63 -16.53 -5.34
N ALA A 18 10.07 -15.45 -5.87
CA ALA A 18 8.72 -15.03 -5.51
C ALA A 18 7.66 -16.09 -5.87
N VAL A 19 7.81 -16.75 -7.03
CA VAL A 19 6.88 -17.80 -7.45
C VAL A 19 6.93 -19.01 -6.51
N ASP A 20 8.12 -19.36 -6.02
CA ASP A 20 8.33 -20.47 -5.10
C ASP A 20 7.65 -20.17 -3.76
N LEU A 21 7.83 -18.95 -3.25
CA LEU A 21 7.16 -18.48 -2.03
C LEU A 21 5.64 -18.47 -2.19
N TYR A 22 5.12 -17.96 -3.31
CA TYR A 22 3.68 -17.97 -3.58
C TYR A 22 3.12 -19.39 -3.67
N ARG A 23 3.82 -20.30 -4.33
CA ARG A 23 3.45 -21.73 -4.39
C ARG A 23 3.43 -22.36 -3.00
N MET A 24 4.43 -22.05 -2.15
CA MET A 24 4.51 -22.57 -0.77
C MET A 24 3.31 -22.14 0.08
N ILE A 25 2.82 -20.92 -0.08
CA ILE A 25 1.60 -20.44 0.63
C ILE A 25 0.30 -20.87 -0.08
N GLY A 26 0.39 -21.78 -1.05
CA GLY A 26 -0.75 -22.44 -1.69
C GLY A 26 -1.40 -21.62 -2.81
N LEU A 27 -0.73 -20.64 -3.40
CA LEU A 27 -1.25 -19.94 -4.58
C LEU A 27 -1.10 -20.79 -5.84
N ASN A 28 -2.10 -20.73 -6.71
CA ASN A 28 -2.05 -21.35 -8.03
C ASN A 28 -1.58 -20.36 -9.12
N ASP A 29 -1.32 -20.87 -10.32
CA ASP A 29 -0.80 -20.06 -11.43
C ASP A 29 -1.68 -18.85 -11.75
N ARG A 30 -3.01 -19.02 -11.74
CA ARG A 30 -3.94 -17.92 -12.02
C ARG A 30 -3.87 -16.83 -10.95
N GLU A 31 -3.67 -17.20 -9.69
CA GLU A 31 -3.56 -16.25 -8.57
C GLU A 31 -2.23 -15.48 -8.63
N ILE A 32 -1.15 -16.14 -9.01
CA ILE A 32 0.16 -15.52 -9.23
C ILE A 32 0.08 -14.51 -10.40
N GLN A 33 -0.62 -14.85 -11.48
CA GLN A 33 -0.89 -13.91 -12.59
C GLN A 33 -1.66 -12.67 -12.15
N ILE A 34 -2.65 -12.82 -11.26
CA ILE A 34 -3.41 -11.69 -10.70
C ILE A 34 -2.48 -10.77 -9.90
N ILE A 35 -1.59 -11.36 -9.09
CA ILE A 35 -0.60 -10.62 -8.30
C ILE A 35 0.40 -9.88 -9.19
N LYS A 36 0.86 -10.51 -10.28
CA LYS A 36 1.79 -9.89 -11.24
C LYS A 36 1.21 -8.63 -11.89
N THR A 37 -0.08 -8.66 -12.23
CA THR A 37 -0.76 -7.63 -13.02
C THR A 37 -1.53 -6.59 -12.18
N ALA A 38 -1.57 -6.74 -10.86
CA ALA A 38 -2.22 -5.80 -9.95
C ALA A 38 -1.60 -4.38 -10.00
N LYS A 39 -2.22 -3.37 -9.36
CA LYS A 39 -1.67 -1.99 -9.25
C LYS A 39 -0.99 -1.68 -7.91
N LYS A 40 0.20 -1.05 -7.94
CA LYS A 40 1.03 -0.83 -6.73
C LYS A 40 0.31 0.01 -5.71
N LYS A 41 0.29 -0.49 -4.47
CA LYS A 41 -0.34 0.17 -3.32
C LYS A 41 -1.84 0.45 -3.50
N ARG A 42 -2.49 -0.19 -4.46
CA ARG A 42 -3.89 0.08 -4.82
C ARG A 42 -4.74 -1.18 -4.83
N GLN A 43 -4.26 -2.23 -5.48
CA GLN A 43 -4.98 -3.50 -5.59
C GLN A 43 -4.36 -4.56 -4.68
N TYR A 44 -5.19 -5.15 -3.83
CA TYR A 44 -4.80 -6.11 -2.82
C TYR A 44 -5.50 -7.44 -3.11
N TYR A 45 -4.72 -8.51 -3.12
CA TYR A 45 -5.23 -9.86 -3.32
C TYR A 45 -5.44 -10.55 -1.99
N TYR A 46 -6.67 -10.97 -1.72
CA TYR A 46 -7.06 -11.71 -0.52
C TYR A 46 -7.44 -13.14 -0.89
N LYS A 47 -6.99 -14.10 -0.07
CA LYS A 47 -7.32 -15.52 -0.17
C LYS A 47 -7.60 -16.09 1.21
N SER A 48 -8.68 -16.84 1.33
CA SER A 48 -9.08 -17.59 2.53
C SER A 48 -9.86 -18.85 2.14
N ILE A 49 -10.21 -19.67 3.12
CA ILE A 49 -11.11 -20.82 2.92
C ILE A 49 -12.49 -20.41 2.39
N LEU A 50 -12.94 -19.18 2.66
CA LEU A 50 -14.24 -18.67 2.23
C LEU A 50 -14.20 -18.10 0.80
N GLY A 51 -13.02 -18.01 0.19
CA GLY A 51 -12.86 -17.52 -1.17
C GLY A 51 -11.69 -16.57 -1.34
N ARG A 52 -11.65 -15.96 -2.53
CA ARG A 52 -10.55 -15.10 -2.98
C ARG A 52 -11.07 -13.86 -3.71
N ARG A 53 -10.44 -12.72 -3.51
CA ARG A 53 -10.86 -11.45 -4.10
C ARG A 53 -9.67 -10.52 -4.34
N LEU A 54 -9.63 -9.92 -5.53
CA LEU A 54 -8.86 -8.72 -5.78
C LEU A 54 -9.74 -7.51 -5.44
N PHE A 55 -9.27 -6.62 -4.59
CA PHE A 55 -10.03 -5.44 -4.18
C PHE A 55 -9.13 -4.21 -4.05
N GLU A 56 -9.74 -3.03 -4.14
CA GLU A 56 -9.11 -1.76 -3.84
C GLU A 56 -9.60 -1.28 -2.48
N LEU A 57 -8.70 -0.76 -1.63
CA LEU A 57 -9.09 -0.24 -0.31
C LEU A 57 -9.91 1.07 -0.40
N GLY A 58 -10.06 1.65 -1.59
CA GLY A 58 -10.76 2.93 -1.78
C GLY A 58 -10.04 4.12 -1.14
N LEU A 59 -8.74 3.98 -0.85
CA LEU A 59 -7.96 5.04 -0.22
C LEU A 59 -7.68 6.15 -1.24
N GLY A 60 -8.34 7.30 -1.07
CA GLY A 60 -8.00 8.52 -1.82
C GLY A 60 -6.66 9.11 -1.37
N ASN A 61 -6.19 10.14 -2.08
CA ASN A 61 -4.90 10.79 -1.80
C ASN A 61 -4.76 11.27 -0.34
N LEU A 62 -5.87 11.71 0.27
CA LEU A 62 -5.91 12.10 1.68
C LEU A 62 -5.67 10.92 2.61
N ALA A 63 -6.32 9.78 2.42
CA ALA A 63 -6.09 8.62 3.27
C ALA A 63 -4.67 8.07 3.06
N LEU A 64 -4.22 8.00 1.81
CA LEU A 64 -2.87 7.52 1.44
C LEU A 64 -1.75 8.36 2.04
N SER A 65 -1.91 9.67 2.22
CA SER A 65 -0.87 10.51 2.83
C SER A 65 -0.58 10.14 4.28
N PHE A 66 -1.50 9.44 4.97
CA PHE A 66 -1.31 8.98 6.34
C PHE A 66 -1.03 7.48 6.42
N VAL A 67 -1.80 6.64 5.73
CA VAL A 67 -1.71 5.18 5.93
C VAL A 67 -0.62 4.52 5.09
N ALA A 68 -0.09 5.21 4.07
CA ALA A 68 0.94 4.66 3.19
C ALA A 68 2.36 5.14 3.52
N ILE A 69 2.55 5.83 4.65
CA ILE A 69 3.88 6.26 5.12
C ILE A 69 4.52 5.14 5.93
N SER A 70 5.79 4.85 5.64
CA SER A 70 6.58 3.87 6.38
C SER A 70 8.07 4.21 6.42
N SER A 71 8.48 5.35 5.84
CA SER A 71 9.87 5.79 5.82
C SER A 71 10.24 6.46 7.13
N LYS A 72 11.52 6.41 7.51
CA LYS A 72 12.00 7.07 8.73
C LYS A 72 11.89 8.59 8.62
N GLU A 73 12.08 9.10 7.42
CA GLU A 73 12.01 10.51 7.05
C GLU A 73 10.58 11.04 7.23
N ASP A 74 9.58 10.37 6.64
CA ASP A 74 8.17 10.76 6.78
C ASP A 74 7.75 10.74 8.25
N LEU A 75 8.15 9.72 9.01
CA LEU A 75 7.82 9.60 10.44
C LEU A 75 8.47 10.70 11.28
N THR A 76 9.67 11.13 10.92
CA THR A 76 10.38 12.21 11.63
C THR A 76 9.70 13.56 11.36
N GLU A 77 9.31 13.82 10.11
CA GLU A 77 8.64 15.06 9.74
C GLU A 77 7.26 15.17 10.40
N VAL A 78 6.46 14.10 10.38
CA VAL A 78 5.15 14.07 11.07
C VAL A 78 5.32 14.35 12.57
N LYS A 79 6.32 13.75 13.23
CA LYS A 79 6.59 14.01 14.66
C LYS A 79 6.98 15.46 14.91
N LYS A 80 7.77 16.06 14.03
CA LYS A 80 8.15 17.47 14.11
C LYS A 80 6.92 18.36 14.01
N LEU A 81 6.06 18.15 13.01
CA LEU A 81 4.82 18.91 12.84
C LEU A 81 3.89 18.77 14.06
N ILE A 82 3.76 17.56 14.61
CA ILE A 82 2.97 17.31 15.84
C ILE A 82 3.54 18.11 17.02
N ASN A 83 4.86 18.21 17.15
CA ASN A 83 5.50 18.95 18.23
C ASN A 83 5.35 20.48 18.07
N GLU A 84 5.36 20.98 16.84
CA GLU A 84 5.20 22.41 16.54
C GLU A 84 3.75 22.88 16.72
N ASP A 85 2.78 22.09 16.24
CA ASP A 85 1.37 22.44 16.28
C ASP A 85 0.47 21.20 16.33
N LYS A 86 0.15 20.76 17.55
CA LYS A 86 -0.67 19.56 17.78
C LYS A 86 -2.05 19.60 17.14
N GLN A 87 -2.61 20.78 16.87
CA GLN A 87 -3.96 20.89 16.30
C GLN A 87 -3.91 20.94 14.77
N ASN A 88 -3.01 21.71 14.17
CA ASN A 88 -3.01 21.95 12.73
C ASN A 88 -1.97 21.14 11.95
N TRP A 89 -1.16 20.30 12.60
CA TRP A 89 -0.19 19.44 11.91
C TRP A 89 -0.79 18.60 10.77
N PRO A 90 -2.04 18.07 10.82
CA PRO A 90 -2.55 17.24 9.72
C PRO A 90 -2.74 18.06 8.44
N PHE A 91 -3.15 19.32 8.57
CA PHE A 91 -3.33 20.24 7.43
C PHE A 91 -1.98 20.61 6.83
N LYS A 92 -1.00 21.01 7.66
CA LYS A 92 0.37 21.27 7.22
C LYS A 92 0.98 20.05 6.52
N TRP A 93 0.75 18.86 7.06
CA TRP A 93 1.19 17.61 6.44
C TRP A 93 0.54 17.39 5.07
N LEU A 94 -0.77 17.61 4.93
CA LEU A 94 -1.47 17.47 3.66
C LEU A 94 -0.98 18.48 2.62
N GLU A 95 -0.70 19.72 3.01
CA GLU A 95 -0.09 20.76 2.14
C GLU A 95 1.28 20.33 1.64
N MET A 96 2.16 19.85 2.55
CA MET A 96 3.47 19.33 2.19
C MET A 96 3.40 18.14 1.23
N ARG A 97 2.35 17.33 1.33
CA ARG A 97 2.10 16.18 0.44
C ARG A 97 1.37 16.56 -0.85
N GLY A 98 1.06 17.85 -1.06
CA GLY A 98 0.34 18.33 -2.24
C GLY A 98 -1.09 17.77 -2.34
N VAL A 99 -1.71 17.45 -1.21
CA VAL A 99 -3.08 16.92 -1.17
C VAL A 99 -4.04 18.10 -1.00
N HIS A 100 -4.82 18.39 -2.04
CA HIS A 100 -5.93 19.36 -1.98
C HIS A 100 -7.04 18.84 -1.05
N TYR A 101 -6.95 19.17 0.23
CA TYR A 101 -7.86 18.70 1.28
C TYR A 101 -9.09 19.58 1.43
N GLU A 102 -9.05 20.79 0.88
CA GLU A 102 -10.11 21.80 0.95
C GLU A 102 -11.42 21.28 0.37
N LYS A 103 -11.35 20.46 -0.70
CA LYS A 103 -12.50 19.80 -1.31
C LYS A 103 -13.26 18.85 -0.37
N TYR A 104 -12.66 18.45 0.75
CA TYR A 104 -13.31 17.63 1.78
C TYR A 104 -13.94 18.46 2.90
N LEU A 105 -13.65 19.77 2.98
CA LEU A 105 -14.23 20.69 3.95
C LEU A 105 -15.63 21.17 3.54
N GLU A 106 -15.96 21.12 2.24
CA GLU A 106 -17.21 21.64 1.67
C GLU A 106 -18.43 20.70 1.81
N LYS A 107 -18.57 20.02 2.94
CA LYS A 107 -19.81 19.27 3.24
C LYS A 107 -20.31 19.57 4.64
N THR A 108 -21.11 20.62 4.74
CA THR A 108 -22.15 20.78 5.76
C THR A 108 -23.37 21.35 5.08
#